data_AF-A0A6B3IC46-F1
#
_entry.id   AF-A0A6B3IC46-F1
#
_cell.length_a   1.000
_cell.length_b   1.000
_cell.length_c   1.000
_cell.angle_alpha   90.00
_cell.angle_beta   90.00
_cell.angle_gamma   90.00
#
_symmetry.space_group_name_H-M   'P 1'
#
loop_
_entity.id
_entity.type
_entity.pdbx_description
1 polymer ?
#
loop_
_entity_poly.entity_id
_entity_poly.type
_entity_poly.pdbx_seq_one_letter_code
_entity_poly.pdbx_strand_id
1 'polypeptide(L)'
;LPEKPTVDKQVLQVVSMIRDTLEPAPPYEPRVIDYDGKTVLAIEVSSGGQMYAYRDRDSQRPEFYVRVGPNTVPARHHEIAAGFRQAHAVTTF
;
A
#
# COMPACT_ATOMS: atom_id res chain seq x y z
N LEU A 1 23.07 18.50 -16.96
CA LEU A 1 21.83 18.43 -16.14
C LEU A 1 21.45 16.96 -16.02
N PRO A 2 21.14 16.44 -14.83
CA PRO A 2 20.70 15.05 -14.69
C PRO A 2 19.40 14.86 -15.49
N GLU A 3 19.34 13.78 -16.25
CA GLU A 3 18.17 13.40 -17.04
C GLU A 3 16.98 13.21 -16.09
N LYS A 4 15.89 13.95 -16.31
CA LYS A 4 14.67 13.74 -15.53
C LYS A 4 14.19 12.30 -15.80
N PRO A 5 13.95 11.48 -14.78
CA PRO A 5 13.43 10.15 -15.00
C PRO A 5 12.10 10.26 -15.75
N THR A 6 11.95 9.45 -16.79
CA THR A 6 10.70 9.33 -17.53
C THR A 6 9.62 8.78 -16.60
N VAL A 7 8.35 9.08 -16.89
CA VAL A 7 7.21 8.59 -16.10
C VAL A 7 7.28 7.07 -15.93
N ASP A 8 7.61 6.33 -16.99
CA ASP A 8 7.76 4.88 -16.95
C ASP A 8 8.82 4.40 -15.96
N LYS A 9 9.96 5.10 -15.87
CA LYS A 9 11.01 4.77 -14.89
C LYS A 9 10.51 4.97 -13.46
N GLN A 10 9.75 6.03 -13.20
CA GLN A 10 9.18 6.30 -11.88
C GLN A 10 8.11 5.26 -11.50
N VAL A 11 7.25 4.88 -12.45
CA VAL A 11 6.26 3.83 -12.25
C VAL A 11 6.96 2.51 -11.90
N LEU A 12 7.98 2.12 -12.65
CA LEU A 12 8.76 0.91 -12.40
C LEU A 12 9.44 0.92 -11.02
N GLN A 13 9.96 2.07 -10.59
CA GLN A 13 10.56 2.23 -9.26
C GLN A 13 9.53 1.98 -8.16
N VAL A 14 8.34 2.57 -8.25
CA VAL A 14 7.29 2.41 -7.23
C VAL A 14 6.75 0.97 -7.21
N VAL A 15 6.50 0.38 -8.38
CA VAL A 15 6.07 -1.02 -8.54
C VAL A 15 7.08 -1.99 -7.91
N SER A 16 8.38 -1.76 -8.14
CA SER A 16 9.44 -2.59 -7.57
C SER A 16 9.50 -2.43 -6.05
N MET A 17 9.41 -1.20 -5.55
CA MET A 17 9.39 -0.92 -4.11
C MET A 17 8.23 -1.65 -3.41
N ILE A 18 7.01 -1.60 -3.95
CA ILE A 18 5.85 -2.29 -3.37
C ILE A 18 6.08 -3.80 -3.31
N ARG A 19 6.56 -4.40 -4.41
CA ARG A 19 6.83 -5.84 -4.48
C ARG A 19 7.91 -6.26 -3.48
N ASP A 20 8.95 -5.45 -3.33
CA ASP A 20 10.14 -5.82 -2.55
C ASP A 20 9.96 -5.57 -1.04
N THR A 21 9.00 -4.72 -0.65
CA THR A 21 8.75 -4.33 0.77
C THR A 21 7.51 -4.96 1.39
N LEU A 22 6.61 -5.56 0.62
CA LEU A 22 5.38 -6.17 1.13
C LEU A 22 5.36 -7.68 0.89
N GLU A 23 4.94 -8.45 1.90
CA GLU A 23 4.67 -9.88 1.73
C GLU A 23 3.27 -10.31 2.24
N PRO A 24 2.50 -11.03 1.39
CA PRO A 24 2.74 -11.19 -0.04
C PRO A 24 2.66 -9.83 -0.76
N ALA A 25 3.05 -9.77 -2.03
CA ALA A 25 2.78 -8.57 -2.82
C ALA A 25 1.25 -8.43 -3.00
N PRO A 26 0.63 -7.29 -2.64
CA PRO A 26 -0.80 -7.08 -2.84
C PRO A 26 -1.15 -6.97 -4.32
N PRO A 27 -2.37 -7.34 -4.74
CA PRO A 27 -2.87 -7.00 -6.06
C PRO A 27 -3.13 -5.49 -6.13
N TYR A 28 -2.52 -4.81 -7.10
CA TYR A 28 -2.71 -3.38 -7.34
C TYR A 28 -2.70 -3.05 -8.84
N GLU A 29 -3.38 -1.97 -9.19
CA GLU A 29 -3.42 -1.43 -10.55
C GLU A 29 -2.85 0.00 -10.57
N PRO A 30 -1.68 0.22 -11.19
CA PRO A 30 -1.14 1.56 -11.39
C PRO A 30 -1.79 2.24 -12.60
N ARG A 31 -2.16 3.52 -12.45
CA ARG A 31 -2.68 4.36 -13.53
C ARG A 31 -2.03 5.73 -13.49
N VAL A 32 -1.52 6.20 -14.62
CA VAL A 32 -1.05 7.58 -14.76
C VAL A 32 -2.23 8.42 -15.23
N ILE A 33 -2.56 9.47 -14.46
CA ILE A 33 -3.67 10.38 -14.75
C ILE A 33 -3.18 11.83 -14.78
N ASP A 34 -3.86 12.67 -15.55
CA ASP A 34 -3.75 14.13 -15.40
C ASP A 34 -4.78 14.60 -14.37
N TYR A 35 -4.33 15.37 -13.39
CA TYR A 35 -5.18 15.95 -12.36
C TYR A 35 -4.69 17.35 -12.03
N ASP A 36 -5.52 18.35 -12.31
CA ASP A 36 -5.21 19.77 -12.09
C ASP A 36 -3.91 20.21 -12.80
N GLY A 37 -3.72 19.74 -14.05
CA GLY A 37 -2.53 20.00 -14.86
C GLY A 37 -1.25 19.32 -14.34
N LYS A 38 -1.38 18.37 -13.41
CA LYS A 38 -0.27 17.58 -12.87
C LYS A 38 -0.40 16.12 -13.28
N THR A 39 0.73 15.52 -13.63
CA THR A 39 0.82 14.07 -13.80
C THR A 39 0.85 13.39 -12.44
N VAL A 40 -0.10 12.50 -12.18
CA VAL A 40 -0.25 11.75 -10.92
C VAL A 40 -0.22 10.26 -11.21
N LEU A 41 0.53 9.51 -10.40
CA LEU A 41 0.46 8.04 -10.36
C LEU A 41 -0.58 7.63 -9.32
N ALA A 42 -1.76 7.20 -9.77
CA ALA A 42 -2.77 6.57 -8.94
C ALA A 42 -2.47 5.08 -8.80
N ILE A 43 -2.62 4.54 -7.59
CA ILE A 43 -2.44 3.12 -7.29
C ILE A 43 -3.72 2.63 -6.61
N GLU A 44 -4.48 1.82 -7.34
CA GLU A 44 -5.69 1.20 -6.81
C GLU A 44 -5.32 -0.14 -6.19
N VAL A 45 -5.60 -0.33 -4.90
CA VAL A 45 -5.31 -1.57 -4.17
C VAL A 45 -6.64 -2.22 -3.83
N SER A 46 -6.86 -3.44 -4.33
CA SER A 46 -8.09 -4.18 -4.03
C SER A 46 -8.15 -4.56 -2.56
N SER A 47 -9.33 -4.39 -1.94
CA SER A 47 -9.57 -4.95 -0.61
C SER A 47 -9.52 -6.47 -0.69
N GLY A 48 -8.81 -7.11 0.24
CA GLY A 48 -8.70 -8.56 0.34
C GLY A 48 -8.80 -9.03 1.79
N GLY A 49 -9.15 -10.29 1.99
CA GLY A 49 -9.22 -10.92 3.33
C GLY A 49 -7.88 -11.44 3.85
N GLN A 50 -6.79 -11.22 3.10
CA GLN A 50 -5.45 -11.65 3.48
C GLN A 50 -4.65 -10.49 4.10
N MET A 51 -3.79 -10.84 5.05
CA MET A 51 -2.88 -9.92 5.70
C MET A 51 -1.66 -9.65 4.82
N TYR A 52 -1.20 -8.40 4.78
CA TYR A 52 0.03 -7.98 4.12
C TYR A 52 0.99 -7.42 5.17
N ALA A 53 2.20 -7.97 5.22
CA ALA A 53 3.24 -7.51 6.14
C ALA A 53 4.19 -6.55 5.42
N TYR A 54 4.55 -5.46 6.10
CA TYR A 54 5.71 -4.67 5.74
C TYR A 54 6.97 -5.40 6.20
N ARG A 55 7.88 -5.62 5.25
CA ARG A 55 9.20 -6.17 5.45
C ARG A 55 10.20 -5.04 5.37
N ASP A 56 10.60 -4.54 6.52
CA ASP A 56 11.82 -3.75 6.56
C ASP A 56 13.02 -4.70 6.31
N ARG A 57 13.93 -4.30 5.43
CA ARG A 57 15.13 -5.07 5.09
C ARG A 57 16.01 -5.32 6.32
N ASP A 58 15.93 -4.42 7.31
CA ASP A 58 16.71 -4.49 8.55
C ASP A 58 15.95 -5.18 9.70
N SER A 59 14.63 -5.37 9.56
CA SER A 59 13.79 -6.03 10.57
C SER A 59 13.45 -7.46 10.16
N GLN A 60 13.83 -8.43 10.99
CA GLN A 60 13.44 -9.83 10.81
C GLN A 60 11.98 -10.09 11.20
N ARG A 61 11.23 -9.07 11.65
CA ARG A 61 9.86 -9.23 12.14
C ARG A 61 8.86 -8.59 11.18
N PRO A 62 7.79 -9.30 10.80
CA PRO A 62 6.75 -8.71 9.99
C PRO A 62 6.02 -7.61 10.77
N GLU A 63 5.87 -6.45 10.15
CA GLU A 63 5.11 -5.34 10.68
C GLU A 63 3.77 -5.22 9.97
N PHE A 64 2.72 -4.90 10.71
CA PHE A 64 1.37 -4.77 10.17
C PHE A 64 0.81 -3.40 10.50
N TYR A 65 0.08 -2.84 9.56
CA TYR A 65 -0.52 -1.51 9.67
C TYR A 65 -1.97 -1.55 9.23
N VAL A 66 -2.81 -0.73 9.86
CA VAL A 66 -4.23 -0.61 9.54
C VAL A 66 -4.58 0.85 9.21
N ARG A 67 -5.59 1.02 8.36
CA ARG A 67 -6.14 2.35 8.02
C ARG A 67 -7.21 2.73 9.03
N VAL A 68 -7.04 3.88 9.66
CA VAL A 68 -8.02 4.48 10.58
C VAL A 68 -8.34 5.88 10.08
N GLY A 69 -9.46 6.01 9.37
CA GLY A 69 -9.80 7.24 8.63
C GLY A 69 -8.70 7.59 7.60
N PRO A 70 -8.15 8.82 7.62
CA PRO A 70 -7.07 9.22 6.71
C PRO A 70 -5.69 8.67 7.12
N ASN A 71 -5.55 8.11 8.32
CA ASN A 71 -4.26 7.73 8.91
C ASN A 71 -3.94 6.25 8.70
N THR A 72 -2.64 5.94 8.75
CA THR A 72 -2.10 4.58 8.78
C THR A 72 -1.37 4.41 10.11
N VAL A 73 -1.76 3.40 10.91
CA VAL A 73 -1.22 3.17 12.26
C VAL A 73 -0.76 1.72 12.42
N PRO A 74 0.23 1.43 13.30
CA PRO A 74 0.62 0.06 13.60
C PRO A 74 -0.57 -0.77 14.12
N ALA A 75 -0.72 -1.97 13.59
CA ALA A 75 -1.75 -2.90 14.02
C ALA A 75 -1.44 -3.45 15.42
N ARG A 76 -2.49 -3.58 16.22
CA ARG A 76 -2.44 -4.18 17.55
C ARG A 76 -2.45 -5.70 17.45
N HIS A 77 -1.86 -6.36 18.45
CA HIS A 77 -1.78 -7.83 18.50
C HIS A 77 -3.13 -8.54 18.33
N HIS A 78 -4.23 -8.00 18.88
CA HIS A 78 -5.56 -8.62 18.72
C HIS A 78 -6.12 -8.44 17.30
N GLU A 79 -5.80 -7.36 16.60
CA GLU A 79 -6.21 -7.13 15.20
C GLU A 79 -5.50 -8.13 14.29
N ILE A 80 -4.19 -8.34 14.53
CA ILE A 80 -3.36 -9.35 13.87
C ILE A 80 -3.91 -10.76 14.14
N ALA A 81 -4.17 -11.10 15.40
CA ALA A 81 -4.71 -12.42 15.78
C ALA A 81 -6.12 -12.69 15.22
N ALA A 82 -6.95 -11.64 15.10
CA ALA A 82 -8.25 -11.73 14.44
C ALA A 82 -8.14 -11.86 12.91
N GLY A 83 -6.95 -11.68 12.33
CA GLY A 83 -6.71 -11.64 10.89
C GLY A 83 -7.40 -10.46 10.22
N PHE A 84 -7.47 -9.32 10.91
CA PHE A 84 -8.19 -8.11 10.47
C PHE A 84 -9.67 -8.33 10.10
N ARG A 85 -10.30 -9.40 10.62
CA ARG A 85 -11.71 -9.74 10.35
C ARG A 85 -12.73 -8.83 11.05
N GLN A 86 -12.30 -7.78 11.74
CA GLN A 86 -13.20 -6.90 12.48
C GLN A 86 -13.50 -5.61 11.71
N ALA A 87 -14.77 -5.52 11.31
CA ALA A 87 -15.53 -4.32 11.01
C ALA A 87 -15.18 -3.53 9.74
N HIS A 88 -15.58 -4.07 8.57
CA HIS A 88 -16.41 -3.25 7.68
C HIS A 88 -17.75 -2.98 8.38
N ALA A 89 -17.74 -2.18 9.45
CA ALA A 89 -18.92 -1.45 9.83
C ALA A 89 -19.03 -0.34 8.79
N VAL A 90 -19.65 -0.69 7.65
CA VAL A 90 -20.11 0.27 6.65
C VAL A 90 -21.00 1.24 7.41
N THR A 91 -20.44 2.38 7.80
CA THR A 91 -21.24 3.51 8.23
C THR A 91 -21.85 4.04 6.95
N THR A 92 -23.03 3.52 6.64
CA THR A 92 -23.90 4.06 5.59
C THR A 92 -24.37 5.41 6.14
N PHE A 93 -24.01 6.50 5.47
CA PHE A 93 -24.63 7.80 5.68
C PHE A 93 -25.99 7.83 5.00
#